data_AF-A0A3F3I278-F1
#
_entry.id   AF-A0A3F3I278-F1
#
_cell.length_a   1.000
_cell.length_b   1.000
_cell.length_c   1.000
_cell.angle_alpha   90.00
_cell.angle_beta   90.00
_cell.angle_gamma   90.00
#
_symmetry.space_group_name_H-M   'P 1'
#
loop_
_entity.id
_entity.type
_entity.pdbx_description
1 polymer ?
#
loop_
_entity_poly.entity_id
_entity_poly.type
_entity_poly.pdbx_seq_one_letter_code
_entity_poly.pdbx_strand_id
1 'polypeptide(L)'
;METFFSLFFLSSPILWVFSLIILKDWKHFWKFLFANLFILACYYYIILYTRLIDLGHDEYGLVAIGAFLFTISIHVLLGFLFAMTYKFRKASSHSFNPEDS
;
A
#
# COMPACT_ATOMS: atom_id res chain seq x y z
N MET A 1 9.44 15.04 15.91
CA MET A 1 9.29 14.57 14.51
C MET A 1 9.62 13.09 14.39
N GLU A 2 10.71 12.60 14.98
CA GLU A 2 11.11 11.18 14.86
C GLU A 2 10.08 10.17 15.38
N THR A 3 9.37 10.50 16.46
CA THR A 3 8.28 9.66 16.98
C THR A 3 7.14 9.46 15.98
N PHE A 4 6.80 10.49 15.20
CA PHE A 4 5.75 10.39 14.18
C PHE A 4 6.18 9.50 13.01
N PHE A 5 7.43 9.62 12.56
CA PHE A 5 7.98 8.76 11.51
C PHE A 5 8.02 7.29 11.96
N SER A 6 8.48 7.02 13.19
CA SER A 6 8.51 5.66 13.74
C SER A 6 7.11 5.05 13.83
N LEU A 7 6.12 5.80 14.33
CA LEU A 7 4.72 5.35 14.38
C LEU A 7 4.14 5.12 12.98
N PHE A 8 4.49 5.97 12.01
CA PHE A 8 4.06 5.82 10.62
C PHE A 8 4.57 4.51 10.01
N PHE A 9 5.86 4.20 10.16
CA PHE A 9 6.42 2.93 9.69
C PHE A 9 5.83 1.72 10.41
N LEU A 10 5.60 1.80 11.73
CA LEU A 10 5.02 0.71 12.52
C LEU A 10 3.55 0.45 12.18
N SER A 11 2.80 1.50 11.85
CA SER A 11 1.39 1.40 11.49
C SER A 11 1.18 0.91 10.05
N SER A 12 2.17 1.06 9.17
CA SER A 12 2.12 0.60 7.77
C SER A 12 1.68 -0.87 7.61
N PRO A 13 2.30 -1.88 8.27
CA PRO A 13 1.83 -3.26 8.17
C PRO A 13 0.41 -3.45 8.71
N ILE A 14 0.02 -2.70 9.73
CA ILE A 14 -1.33 -2.74 10.31
C ILE A 14 -2.36 -2.21 9.29
N LEU A 15 -2.07 -1.07 8.64
CA LEU A 15 -2.92 -0.49 7.59
C LEU A 15 -3.07 -1.44 6.41
N TRP A 16 -1.99 -2.11 6.02
CA TRP A 16 -2.02 -3.07 4.92
C TRP A 16 -2.95 -4.26 5.23
N VAL A 17 -2.84 -4.84 6.43
CA VAL A 17 -3.75 -5.92 6.89
C VAL A 17 -5.19 -5.45 6.93
N PHE A 18 -5.46 -4.24 7.46
CA PHE A 18 -6.80 -3.66 7.45
C PHE A 18 -7.37 -3.50 6.03
N SER A 19 -6.54 -3.07 5.08
CA SER A 19 -6.91 -2.94 3.67
C SER A 19 -7.37 -4.28 3.09
N LEU A 20 -6.64 -5.36 3.40
CA LEU A 20 -6.98 -6.71 2.96
C LEU A 20 -8.26 -7.23 3.59
N ILE A 21 -8.50 -6.96 4.88
CA ILE A 21 -9.74 -7.34 5.57
C ILE A 21 -10.95 -6.67 4.92
N ILE A 22 -10.85 -5.36 4.61
CA ILE A 22 -11.92 -4.61 3.95
C ILE A 22 -12.20 -5.17 2.54
N LEU A 23 -11.15 -5.60 1.83
CA LEU A 23 -11.27 -6.11 0.46
C LEU A 23 -11.55 -7.61 0.35
N LYS A 24 -11.56 -8.38 1.44
CA LYS A 24 -11.66 -9.85 1.36
C LYS A 24 -12.91 -10.33 0.62
N ASP A 25 -14.02 -9.60 0.76
CA ASP A 25 -15.31 -9.95 0.16
C ASP A 25 -15.45 -9.41 -1.28
N TRP A 26 -14.41 -8.79 -1.83
CA TRP A 26 -14.41 -8.32 -3.22
C TRP A 26 -14.08 -9.46 -4.18
N LYS A 27 -14.91 -9.67 -5.21
CA LYS A 27 -14.72 -10.70 -6.24
C LYS A 27 -13.36 -10.63 -6.95
N HIS A 28 -12.75 -9.45 -7.01
CA HIS A 28 -11.44 -9.24 -7.63
C HIS A 28 -10.28 -9.21 -6.62
N PHE A 29 -10.52 -9.61 -5.36
CA PHE A 29 -9.52 -9.66 -4.31
C PHE A 29 -8.23 -10.35 -4.75
N TRP A 30 -8.32 -11.54 -5.36
CA TRP A 30 -7.14 -12.27 -5.83
C TRP A 30 -6.35 -11.49 -6.88
N LYS A 31 -7.03 -10.86 -7.85
CA LYS A 31 -6.36 -10.03 -8.86
C LYS A 31 -5.66 -8.83 -8.21
N PHE A 32 -6.31 -8.20 -7.24
CA PHE A 32 -5.73 -7.12 -6.46
C PHE A 32 -4.51 -7.59 -5.67
N LEU A 33 -4.61 -8.71 -4.96
CA LEU A 33 -3.51 -9.27 -4.17
C LEU A 33 -2.29 -9.59 -5.05
N PHE A 34 -2.50 -10.25 -6.19
CA PHE A 34 -1.41 -10.54 -7.13
C PHE A 34 -0.81 -9.28 -7.74
N ALA A 35 -1.61 -8.27 -8.07
CA ALA A 35 -1.09 -6.99 -8.56
C ALA A 35 -0.24 -6.28 -7.50
N ASN A 36 -0.66 -6.26 -6.24
CA ASN A 36 0.11 -5.66 -5.14
C ASN A 36 1.42 -6.44 -4.88
N LEU A 37 1.36 -7.77 -4.89
CA LEU A 37 2.56 -8.63 -4.79
C LEU A 37 3.54 -8.39 -5.96
N PHE A 38 3.01 -8.27 -7.18
CA PHE A 38 3.82 -7.99 -8.36
C PHE A 38 4.49 -6.62 -8.26
N ILE A 39 3.75 -5.58 -7.85
CA ILE A 39 4.30 -4.24 -7.64
C ILE A 39 5.38 -4.26 -6.54
N LEU A 40 5.16 -4.99 -5.44
CA LEU A 40 6.15 -5.15 -4.38
C LEU A 40 7.43 -5.83 -4.91
N ALA A 41 7.30 -6.87 -5.73
CA ALA A 41 8.42 -7.52 -6.38
C ALA A 41 9.16 -6.58 -7.34
N CYS A 42 8.44 -5.73 -8.08
CA CYS A 42 9.04 -4.70 -8.92
C CYS A 42 9.82 -3.67 -8.10
N TYR A 43 9.26 -3.19 -6.97
CA TYR A 43 9.98 -2.27 -6.08
C TYR A 43 11.26 -2.89 -5.53
N TYR A 44 11.18 -4.14 -5.09
CA TYR A 44 12.35 -4.89 -4.62
C TYR A 44 13.42 -5.01 -5.71
N TYR A 45 13.01 -5.38 -6.92
CA TYR A 45 13.93 -5.51 -8.06
C TYR A 45 14.58 -4.18 -8.43
N ILE A 46 13.80 -3.11 -8.55
CA ILE A 46 14.31 -1.77 -8.90
C ILE A 46 15.29 -1.29 -7.83
N ILE A 47 14.92 -1.34 -6.56
CA ILE A 47 15.75 -0.76 -5.51
C ILE A 47 17.05 -1.53 -5.30
N LEU A 48 17.05 -2.86 -5.44
CA LEU A 48 18.24 -3.68 -5.21
C LEU A 48 19.12 -3.90 -6.44
N TYR A 49 18.52 -4.05 -7.63
CA TYR A 49 19.26 -4.44 -8.83
C TYR A 49 19.49 -3.28 -9.79
N THR A 50 18.66 -2.24 -9.75
CA THR A 50 18.88 -1.09 -10.61
C THR A 50 19.57 0.02 -9.83
N ARG A 51 20.79 0.37 -10.24
CA ARG A 51 21.46 1.64 -9.85
C ARG A 51 20.75 2.88 -10.44
N LEU A 52 19.43 2.81 -10.65
CA LEU A 52 18.65 3.91 -11.22
C LEU A 52 18.65 5.13 -10.30
N ILE A 53 18.87 4.92 -9.00
CA ILE A 53 19.03 6.01 -8.03
C ILE A 53 20.45 5.93 -7.48
N ASP A 54 21.37 6.65 -8.13
CA ASP A 54 22.72 6.84 -7.62
C ASP A 54 22.67 7.87 -6.47
N LEU A 55 22.34 7.38 -5.28
CA LEU A 55 22.16 8.20 -4.08
C LEU A 55 23.49 8.57 -3.39
N GLY A 56 24.61 8.42 -4.10
CA GLY A 56 25.95 8.59 -3.55
C GLY A 56 26.47 7.30 -2.90
N HIS A 57 27.69 7.36 -2.37
CA HIS A 57 28.39 6.22 -1.77
C HIS A 57 27.63 5.68 -0.55
N ASP A 58 26.75 4.70 -0.77
CA ASP A 58 26.02 4.02 0.29
C ASP A 58 26.81 2.77 0.72
N GLU A 59 27.81 2.96 1.59
CA GLU A 59 28.67 1.88 2.10
C GLU A 59 27.87 0.80 2.85
N TYR A 60 26.71 1.15 3.43
CA TYR A 60 25.93 0.28 4.31
C TYR A 60 24.56 -0.13 3.72
N GLY A 61 24.19 0.36 2.54
CA GLY A 61 22.86 0.14 1.96
C GLY A 61 21.71 0.82 2.72
N LEU A 62 22.02 1.75 3.63
CA LEU A 62 21.05 2.37 4.52
C LEU A 62 20.09 3.27 3.75
N VAL A 63 20.59 3.92 2.70
CA VAL A 63 19.78 4.79 1.85
C VAL A 63 18.83 3.95 1.01
N ALA A 64 19.29 2.82 0.47
CA ALA A 64 18.43 1.87 -0.25
C ALA A 64 17.30 1.32 0.64
N ILE A 65 17.61 0.96 1.90
CA ILE A 65 16.61 0.50 2.88
C ILE A 65 15.61 1.63 3.19
N GLY A 66 16.08 2.86 3.39
CA GLY A 66 15.21 4.02 3.63
C GLY A 66 14.25 4.28 2.46
N ALA A 67 14.76 4.25 1.22
CA ALA A 67 13.95 4.43 0.02
C ALA A 67 12.92 3.29 -0.17
N PHE A 68 13.29 2.05 0.17
CA PHE A 68 12.39 0.90 0.15
C PHE A 68 11.26 1.04 1.16
N LEU A 69 11.58 1.38 2.41
CA LEU A 69 10.59 1.59 3.46
C LEU A 69 9.64 2.74 3.13
N PHE A 70 10.16 3.82 2.55
CA PHE A 70 9.34 4.96 2.13
C PHE A 70 8.38 4.59 1.00
N THR A 71 8.89 3.88 -0.02
CA THR A 71 8.10 3.44 -1.18
C THR A 71 6.98 2.48 -0.76
N ILE A 72 7.30 1.49 0.09
CA ILE A 72 6.29 0.58 0.64
C ILE A 72 5.22 1.33 1.42
N SER A 73 5.62 2.30 2.24
CA SER A 73 4.66 3.03 3.07
C SER A 73 3.69 3.87 2.23
N ILE A 74 4.15 4.53 1.16
CA ILE A 74 3.26 5.20 0.20
C ILE A 74 2.34 4.20 -0.49
N HIS A 75 2.87 3.05 -0.92
CA HIS A 75 2.08 2.02 -1.60
C HIS A 75 0.96 1.49 -0.70
N VAL A 76 1.26 1.22 0.57
CA VAL A 76 0.29 0.79 1.58
C VAL A 76 -0.80 1.85 1.80
N LEU A 77 -0.41 3.13 1.92
CA LEU A 77 -1.37 4.22 2.03
C LEU A 77 -2.33 4.29 0.82
N LEU A 78 -1.80 4.15 -0.39
CA LEU A 78 -2.62 4.14 -1.61
C LEU A 78 -3.57 2.93 -1.63
N GLY A 79 -3.08 1.74 -1.26
CA GLY A 79 -3.91 0.54 -1.13
C GLY A 79 -5.02 0.70 -0.10
N PHE A 80 -4.73 1.32 1.04
CA PHE A 80 -5.71 1.62 2.07
C PHE A 80 -6.76 2.65 1.62
N LEU A 81 -6.32 3.74 0.98
CA LEU A 81 -7.23 4.74 0.41
C LEU A 81 -8.17 4.12 -0.63
N PHE A 82 -7.64 3.25 -1.50
CA PHE A 82 -8.43 2.49 -2.46
C PHE A 82 -9.45 1.58 -1.76
N ALA A 83 -9.02 0.88 -0.70
CA ALA A 83 -9.91 0.03 0.08
C ALA A 83 -11.07 0.80 0.72
N MET A 84 -10.76 1.96 1.28
CA MET A 84 -11.76 2.86 1.87
C MET A 84 -12.72 3.40 0.82
N THR A 85 -12.23 3.87 -0.33
CA THR A 85 -13.11 4.35 -1.41
C THR A 85 -14.01 3.24 -1.94
N TYR A 86 -13.52 2.01 -2.07
CA TYR A 86 -14.36 0.87 -2.43
C TYR A 86 -15.47 0.62 -1.40
N LYS A 87 -15.14 0.63 -0.11
CA LYS A 87 -16.12 0.46 0.97
C LYS A 87 -17.17 1.57 0.97
N PHE A 88 -16.77 2.83 0.83
CA PHE A 88 -17.71 3.96 0.78
C PHE A 88 -18.61 3.91 -0.45
N ARG A 89 -18.09 3.55 -1.63
CA ARG A 89 -18.91 3.36 -2.84
C ARG A 89 -19.90 2.21 -2.72
N LYS A 90 -19.50 1.11 -2.07
CA LYS A 90 -20.41 -0.01 -1.78
C LYS A 90 -21.51 0.41 -0.80
N ALA A 91 -21.18 1.21 0.22
CA ALA A 91 -22.14 1.74 1.17
C ALA A 91 -23.13 2.72 0.52
N SER A 92 -22.67 3.62 -0.36
CA SER A 92 -23.54 4.55 -1.08
C SER A 92 -24.45 3.84 -2.09
N SER A 93 -23.97 2.77 -2.74
CA SER A 93 -24.78 1.94 -3.63
C SER A 93 -25.91 1.19 -2.91
N HIS A 94 -25.76 0.90 -1.62
CA HIS A 94 -26.81 0.25 -0.81
C HIS A 94 -27.84 1.26 -0.27
N SER A 95 -27.52 2.56 -0.30
CA SER A 95 -28.40 3.65 0.12
C SER A 95 -29.33 4.16 -0.99
N PHE A 96 -29.10 3.76 -2.24
CA PHE A 96 -29.95 4.11 -3.37
C PHE A 96 -30.69 2.85 -3.82
N ASN A 97 -31.74 2.50 -3.08
CA ASN A 97 -32.73 1.56 -3.55
C ASN A 97 -33.88 2.38 -4.16
N PRO A 98 -34.13 2.30 -5.48
CA PRO A 98 -35.23 3.01 -6.13
C PRO A 98 -36.58 2.29 -5.98
N GLU A 99 -36.67 1.24 -5.16
CA GLU A 99 -37.94 0.54 -4.85
C GLU A 99 -38.70 1.16 -3.67
N ASP A 100 -38.13 2.20 -3.04
CA ASP A 100 -38.67 2.94 -1.90
C ASP A 100 -39.14 4.36 -2.26
N SER A 101 -39.23 4.68 -3.56
CA SER A 101 -39.79 5.94 -4.09
C SER A 101 -40.99 5.72 -5.00
#